data_AF-A0A1V5J0P4-F1
#
_entry.id   AF-A0A1V5J0P4-F1
#
_cell.length_a   1.000
_cell.length_b   1.000
_cell.length_c   1.000
_cell.angle_alpha   90.00
_cell.angle_beta   90.00
_cell.angle_gamma   90.00
#
_symmetry.space_group_name_H-M   'P 1'
#
loop_
_entity.id
_entity.type
_entity.pdbx_description
1 polymer ?
#
loop_
_entity_poly.entity_id
_entity_poly.type
_entity_poly.pdbx_seq_one_letter_code
_entity_poly.pdbx_strand_id
1 'polypeptide(L)'
;MQWVGGRDGLYLDFFAGSGTTAQAVLEQNAEDGGNRRFILVQLPEPCPRDSVAAQNGCRTIFDICKERVRRVIARLRDEREPHAALNLGYRVFRLDDGADGSARRNGQQRTACEVK
;
A
#
# COMPACT_ATOMS: atom_id res chain seq x y z
N MET A 1 -8.89 -15.12 14.31
CA MET A 1 -8.97 -15.38 12.86
C MET A 1 -7.69 -16.09 12.42
N GLN A 2 -7.74 -17.10 11.55
CA GLN A 2 -6.55 -17.85 11.14
C GLN A 2 -6.01 -17.31 9.81
N TRP A 3 -4.76 -16.84 9.82
CA TRP A 3 -4.08 -16.28 8.64
C TRP A 3 -3.17 -17.33 7.98
N VAL A 4 -3.26 -17.47 6.66
CA VAL A 4 -2.30 -18.27 5.88
C VAL A 4 -0.92 -17.59 5.99
N GLY A 5 0.13 -18.32 6.40
CA GLY A 5 1.46 -17.75 6.67
C GLY A 5 1.70 -17.31 8.12
N GLY A 6 0.70 -17.45 9.00
CA GLY A 6 0.86 -17.22 10.44
C GLY A 6 1.11 -15.76 10.80
N ARG A 7 1.96 -15.53 11.81
CA ARG A 7 2.28 -14.19 12.34
C ARG A 7 3.40 -13.47 11.60
N ASP A 8 4.14 -14.15 10.71
CA ASP A 8 5.30 -13.61 10.00
C ASP A 8 5.15 -13.68 8.46
N GLY A 9 3.91 -13.87 7.99
CA GLY A 9 3.60 -14.03 6.58
C GLY A 9 3.95 -12.81 5.72
N LEU A 10 4.26 -13.06 4.45
CA LEU A 10 4.43 -12.02 3.41
C LEU A 10 3.28 -12.12 2.41
N TYR A 11 2.50 -11.05 2.28
CA TYR A 11 1.31 -11.01 1.44
C TYR A 11 1.56 -10.13 0.21
N LEU A 12 1.37 -10.68 -0.99
CA LEU A 12 1.48 -9.96 -2.25
C LEU A 12 0.10 -9.73 -2.84
N ASP A 13 -0.19 -8.48 -3.18
CA ASP A 13 -1.40 -8.08 -3.89
C ASP A 13 -1.01 -7.18 -5.07
N PHE A 14 -1.11 -7.73 -6.27
CA PHE A 14 -0.77 -7.03 -7.52
C PHE A 14 -1.96 -6.32 -8.18
N PHE A 15 -3.11 -6.32 -7.52
CA PHE A 15 -4.30 -5.56 -7.85
C PHE A 15 -4.77 -4.79 -6.62
N ALA A 16 -3.85 -4.04 -6.03
CA ALA A 16 -4.06 -3.44 -4.71
C ALA A 16 -5.33 -2.58 -4.63
N GLY A 17 -5.70 -1.89 -5.72
CA GLY A 17 -6.89 -1.06 -5.79
C GLY A 17 -6.82 0.06 -4.77
N SER A 18 -7.75 0.07 -3.80
CA SER A 18 -7.69 0.99 -2.67
C SER A 18 -6.63 0.60 -1.63
N GLY A 19 -6.14 -0.64 -1.65
CA GLY A 19 -5.09 -1.22 -0.81
C GLY A 19 -5.60 -1.92 0.46
N THR A 20 -6.86 -2.34 0.50
CA THR A 20 -7.50 -3.01 1.65
C THR A 20 -6.64 -4.11 2.26
N THR A 21 -5.88 -4.85 1.45
CA THR A 21 -4.90 -5.86 1.90
C THR A 21 -3.90 -5.28 2.91
N ALA A 22 -3.31 -4.12 2.64
CA ALA A 22 -2.41 -3.45 3.59
C ALA A 22 -3.13 -3.01 4.88
N GLN A 23 -4.42 -2.65 4.79
CA GLN A 23 -5.21 -2.33 5.99
C GLN A 23 -5.25 -3.52 6.93
N ALA A 24 -5.72 -4.65 6.40
CA ALA A 24 -5.98 -5.85 7.16
C ALA A 24 -4.70 -6.38 7.80
N VAL A 25 -3.57 -6.32 7.07
CA VAL A 25 -2.27 -6.73 7.59
C VAL A 25 -1.82 -5.84 8.75
N LEU A 26 -1.93 -4.51 8.62
CA LEU A 26 -1.51 -3.56 9.66
C LEU A 26 -2.39 -3.66 10.91
N GLU A 27 -3.72 -3.73 10.73
CA GLU A 27 -4.69 -3.88 11.82
C GLU A 27 -4.48 -5.22 12.53
N GLN A 28 -4.30 -6.33 11.79
CA GLN A 28 -4.05 -7.62 12.42
C GLN A 28 -2.74 -7.64 13.22
N ASN A 29 -1.66 -7.07 12.69
CA ASN A 29 -0.42 -6.94 13.44
C ASN A 29 -0.61 -6.12 14.71
N ALA A 30 -1.44 -5.07 14.68
CA ALA A 30 -1.76 -4.27 15.86
C ALA A 30 -2.57 -5.06 16.89
N GLU A 31 -3.53 -5.89 16.45
CA GLU A 31 -4.36 -6.72 17.31
C GLU A 31 -3.59 -7.85 18.00
N ASP A 32 -2.73 -8.56 17.26
CA ASP A 32 -2.07 -9.77 17.74
C ASP A 32 -0.56 -9.63 17.92
N GLY A 33 0.03 -8.45 17.76
CA GLY A 33 1.48 -8.25 17.87
C GLY A 33 2.29 -9.05 16.85
N GLY A 34 1.69 -9.46 15.73
CA GLY A 34 2.36 -10.14 14.63
C GLY A 34 3.30 -9.22 13.86
N ASN A 35 4.08 -9.82 12.97
CA ASN A 35 5.06 -9.15 12.12
C ASN A 35 4.84 -9.51 10.64
N ARG A 36 3.57 -9.51 10.22
CA ARG A 36 3.18 -9.74 8.82
C ARG A 36 3.62 -8.57 7.95
N ARG A 37 4.06 -8.86 6.74
CA ARG A 37 4.52 -7.87 5.75
C ARG A 37 3.67 -7.95 4.50
N PHE A 38 3.65 -6.87 3.73
CA PHE A 38 2.93 -6.85 2.46
C PHE A 38 3.71 -6.16 1.35
N ILE A 39 3.41 -6.57 0.12
CA ILE A 39 3.80 -5.92 -1.12
C ILE A 39 2.52 -5.64 -1.90
N LEU A 40 2.25 -4.36 -2.17
CA LEU A 40 1.16 -3.92 -3.02
C LEU A 40 1.72 -3.46 -4.36
N VAL A 41 1.11 -3.86 -5.47
CA VAL A 41 1.38 -3.28 -6.79
C VAL A 41 0.11 -2.62 -7.28
N GLN A 42 0.24 -1.37 -7.72
CA GLN A 42 -0.86 -0.58 -8.27
C GLN A 42 -0.38 0.23 -9.45
N LEU A 43 -1.16 0.19 -10.53
CA LEU A 43 -0.95 1.04 -11.69
C LEU A 43 -1.46 2.47 -11.37
N PRO A 44 -0.74 3.54 -11.76
CA PRO A 44 -1.16 4.93 -11.60
C PRO A 44 -2.21 5.29 -12.65
N GLU A 45 -3.34 4.58 -12.61
CA GLU A 45 -4.49 4.87 -13.45
C GLU A 45 -5.11 6.21 -13.05
N PRO A 46 -5.34 7.13 -14.00
CA PRO A 46 -5.89 8.44 -13.69
C PRO A 46 -7.31 8.33 -13.16
N CYS A 47 -7.62 9.10 -12.12
CA CYS A 47 -8.98 9.26 -11.65
C CYS A 47 -9.78 10.18 -12.59
N PRO A 48 -11.11 9.99 -12.72
CA PRO A 48 -11.97 10.96 -13.40
C PRO A 48 -11.81 12.36 -12.79
N ARG A 49 -11.77 13.40 -13.62
CA ARG A 49 -11.46 14.78 -13.18
C ARG A 49 -12.50 15.36 -12.21
N ASP A 50 -13.74 14.91 -12.34
CA ASP A 50 -14.91 15.26 -11.54
C ASP A 50 -15.10 14.35 -10.32
N SER A 51 -14.23 13.36 -10.13
CA SER A 51 -14.32 12.45 -8.99
C SER A 51 -13.97 13.14 -7.66
N VAL A 52 -14.57 12.64 -6.58
CA VAL A 52 -14.23 13.04 -5.20
C VAL A 52 -12.74 12.82 -4.92
N ALA A 53 -12.14 11.77 -5.48
CA ALA A 53 -10.70 11.51 -5.34
C ALA A 53 -9.85 12.65 -5.92
N ALA A 54 -10.17 13.10 -7.15
CA ALA A 54 -9.46 14.19 -7.80
C ALA A 54 -9.61 15.52 -7.03
N GLN A 55 -10.81 15.81 -6.52
CA GLN A 55 -11.07 16.99 -5.68
C GLN A 55 -10.26 16.99 -4.37
N ASN A 56 -9.95 15.80 -3.84
CA ASN A 56 -9.14 15.62 -2.63
C ASN A 56 -7.64 15.41 -2.93
N GLY A 57 -7.18 15.79 -4.14
CA GLY A 57 -5.77 15.77 -4.51
C GLY A 57 -5.22 14.41 -4.94
N CYS A 58 -6.06 13.36 -5.03
CA CYS A 58 -5.67 12.06 -5.56
C CYS A 58 -5.88 12.05 -7.08
N ARG A 59 -4.78 12.14 -7.84
CA ARG A 59 -4.84 12.19 -9.31
C ARG A 59 -4.95 10.80 -9.93
N THR A 60 -4.48 9.79 -9.21
CA THR A 60 -4.45 8.40 -9.65
C THR A 60 -4.99 7.44 -8.59
N ILE A 61 -5.39 6.24 -8.99
CA ILE A 61 -5.77 5.17 -8.06
C ILE A 61 -4.61 4.84 -7.11
N PHE A 62 -3.37 4.91 -7.59
CA PHE A 62 -2.18 4.77 -6.74
C PHE A 62 -2.15 5.80 -5.59
N ASP A 63 -2.52 7.06 -5.85
CA ASP A 63 -2.57 8.09 -4.80
C ASP A 63 -3.61 7.76 -3.74
N ILE A 64 -4.77 7.24 -4.15
CA ILE A 64 -5.82 6.76 -3.23
C ILE A 64 -5.28 5.62 -2.37
N CYS A 65 -4.64 4.63 -3.00
CA CYS A 65 -4.04 3.49 -2.30
C CYS A 65 -3.03 3.93 -1.26
N LYS A 66 -2.09 4.80 -1.68
CA LYS A 66 -1.03 5.33 -0.83
C LYS A 66 -1.59 6.14 0.33
N GLU A 67 -2.56 7.01 0.08
CA GLU A 67 -3.15 7.86 1.11
C GLU A 67 -3.94 7.04 2.13
N ARG A 68 -4.65 5.98 1.70
CA ARG A 68 -5.33 5.08 2.65
C ARG A 68 -4.31 4.38 3.56
N VAL A 69 -3.23 3.82 3.01
CA VAL A 69 -2.17 3.19 3.84
C VAL A 69 -1.57 4.21 4.82
N ARG A 70 -1.30 5.44 4.36
CA ARG A 70 -0.79 6.52 5.22
C ARG A 70 -1.74 6.84 6.39
N ARG A 71 -3.04 6.93 6.12
CA ARG A 71 -4.07 7.23 7.13
C ARG A 71 -4.26 6.10 8.13
N VAL A 72 -4.24 4.85 7.68
CA VAL A 72 -4.28 3.67 8.57
C VAL A 72 -3.07 3.66 9.50
N ILE A 73 -1.87 3.92 8.98
CA ILE A 73 -0.65 4.00 9.80
C ILE A 73 -0.74 5.14 10.81
N ALA A 74 -1.25 6.32 10.42
CA ALA A 74 -1.43 7.44 11.34
C ALA A 74 -2.40 7.08 12.47
N ARG A 75 -3.57 6.52 12.12
CA ARG A 75 -4.57 6.04 13.10
C ARG A 75 -3.97 5.04 14.09
N LEU A 76 -3.26 4.01 13.60
CA LEU A 76 -2.63 2.99 14.44
C LEU A 76 -1.47 3.53 15.29
N ARG A 77 -0.90 4.70 14.96
CA ARG A 77 0.08 5.39 15.81
C ARG A 77 -0.60 6.18 16.92
N ASP A 78 -1.75 6.76 16.65
CA ASP A 78 -2.52 7.54 17.62
C ASP A 78 -3.24 6.64 18.63
N GLU A 79 -3.72 5.47 18.20
CA GLU A 79 -4.40 4.46 19.04
C GLU A 79 -3.43 3.64 19.92
N ARG A 80 -2.14 3.99 19.96
CA ARG A 80 -1.06 3.10 20.38
C ARG A 80 -0.67 3.25 21.84
N GLU A 81 -0.63 2.14 22.58
CA GLU A 81 0.06 2.05 23.87
C GLU A 81 1.59 2.06 23.68
N PRO A 82 2.39 2.73 24.54
CA PRO A 82 3.82 3.00 24.31
C PRO A 82 4.74 1.78 24.14
N HIS A 83 4.29 0.59 24.53
CA HIS A 83 5.16 -0.58 24.74
C HIS A 83 5.11 -1.66 23.66
N ALA A 84 4.23 -1.58 22.67
CA ALA A 84 4.27 -2.52 21.53
C ALA A 84 5.31 -2.02 20.51
N ALA A 85 6.08 -2.89 19.86
CA ALA A 85 6.88 -2.55 18.68
C ALA A 85 6.14 -3.04 17.42
N LEU A 86 5.56 -2.13 16.63
CA LEU A 86 4.84 -2.46 15.39
C LEU A 86 5.61 -1.86 14.23
N ASN A 87 5.92 -2.69 13.24
CA ASN A 87 6.51 -2.27 11.99
C ASN A 87 5.41 -1.64 11.11
N LEU A 88 5.21 -0.34 11.27
CA LEU A 88 4.20 0.44 10.53
C LEU A 88 4.79 1.20 9.34
N GLY A 89 6.06 0.98 8.99
CA GLY A 89 6.75 1.72 7.93
C GLY A 89 6.61 1.06 6.56
N TYR A 90 6.30 1.84 5.52
CA TYR A 90 6.34 1.37 4.14
C TYR A 90 7.27 2.20 3.26
N ARG A 91 7.72 1.58 2.18
CA ARG A 91 8.52 2.14 1.09
C ARG A 91 7.68 2.14 -0.18
N VAL A 92 7.95 3.13 -1.03
CA VAL A 92 7.31 3.26 -2.33
C VAL A 92 8.39 3.13 -3.38
N PHE A 93 8.14 2.26 -4.35
CA PHE A 93 8.98 2.02 -5.51
C PHE A 93 8.22 2.35 -6.78
N ARG A 94 8.94 2.85 -7.78
CA ARG A 94 8.43 3.06 -9.13
C ARG A 94 9.25 2.20 -10.07
N LEU A 95 8.57 1.57 -11.02
CA LEU A 95 9.21 0.87 -12.12
C LEU A 95 9.77 1.91 -13.08
N ASP A 96 11.07 1.82 -13.34
CA ASP A 96 11.75 2.60 -14.37
C ASP A 96 11.66 1.88 -15.71
N ASP A 97 11.67 2.63 -16.81
CA ASP A 97 11.52 2.09 -18.17
C ASP A 97 12.80 1.42 -18.69
N GLY A 98 13.90 1.51 -17.94
CA GLY A 98 15.23 1.03 -18.36
C GLY A 98 15.86 1.91 -19.45
N ALA A 99 17.17 1.75 -19.66
CA ALA A 99 17.92 2.54 -20.67
C ALA A 99 17.60 2.16 -22.12
N ASP A 100 16.95 1.00 -22.35
CA ASP A 100 16.56 0.54 -23.67
C ASP A 100 15.12 0.98 -23.95
N GLY A 101 14.97 2.03 -24.77
CA GLY A 101 13.70 2.68 -25.12
C GLY A 101 12.67 1.81 -25.86
N SER A 102 12.80 0.48 -25.84
CA SER A 102 11.95 -0.50 -26.52
C SER A 102 10.72 -0.95 -25.70
N ALA A 103 10.66 -0.62 -24.40
CA ALA A 103 9.54 -0.98 -23.53
C ALA A 103 8.42 0.08 -23.46
N ARG A 104 8.36 1.02 -24.42
CA ARG A 104 7.22 1.93 -24.59
C ARG A 104 6.00 1.19 -25.14
N ARG A 105 5.37 0.35 -24.30
CA ARG A 105 3.99 -0.10 -24.52
C ARG A 105 3.08 0.64 -23.53
N ASN A 106 2.44 1.69 -24.05
CA ASN A 106 1.33 2.44 -23.45
C ASN A 106 1.58 3.33 -22.22
N GLY A 107 2.79 3.89 -22.03
CA GLY A 107 2.99 5.06 -21.15
C GLY A 107 2.56 4.89 -19.68
N GLN A 108 2.38 3.66 -19.22
CA GLN A 108 1.81 3.36 -17.91
C GLN A 108 2.92 2.90 -16.98
N GLN A 109 3.57 3.88 -16.35
CA GLN A 109 4.54 3.67 -15.26
C GLN A 109 3.92 2.74 -14.22
N ARG A 110 4.60 1.71 -13.74
CA ARG A 110 4.06 0.81 -12.70
C ARG A 110 4.61 1.22 -11.33
N THR A 111 3.79 1.22 -10.29
CA THR A 111 4.21 1.60 -8.94
C THR A 111 3.93 0.48 -7.95
N ALA A 112 4.85 0.27 -7.00
CA ALA A 112 4.72 -0.74 -5.95
C ALA A 112 4.98 -0.11 -4.58
N CYS A 113 4.29 -0.59 -3.55
CA CYS A 113 4.51 -0.24 -2.15
C CYS A 113 4.91 -1.50 -1.39
N GLU A 114 5.96 -1.44 -0.58
CA GLU A 114 6.46 -2.56 0.24
C GLU A 114 6.61 -2.10 1.69
N VAL A 115 6.07 -2.86 2.65
CA VAL A 115 6.34 -2.64 4.08
C VAL A 115 7.58 -3.42 4.51
N LYS A 116 8.45 -2.75 5.26
CA LYS A 116 9.66 -3.34 5.87
C LYS A 116 9.30 -4.35 6.94
#